data_AF-A0A0T6UI99-F1
#
_entry.id   AF-A0A0T6UI99-F1
#
_cell.length_a   1.000
_cell.length_b   1.000
_cell.length_c   1.000
_cell.angle_alpha   90.00
_cell.angle_beta   90.00
_cell.angle_gamma   90.00
#
_symmetry.space_group_name_H-M   'P 1'
#
loop_
_entity.id
_entity.type
_entity.pdbx_description
1 polymer ?
#
loop_
_entity_poly.entity_id
_entity_poly.type
_entity_poly.pdbx_seq_one_letter_code
_entity_poly.pdbx_strand_id
1 'polypeptide(L)'
;MNQRGYLYLSLMVAVGILSFSLPSETAMFPLLIVWPVGLGYFIYYIFHKDLHHGIFKALLLSFAILALAFIPVVGWLILLGFVIYNLKRTLGSLKNLWPDLKLSLIFYGVFLCRTILEIEVDDLAPFAALATIYLLAAVIYCRKLQVLPYREGLLKLSLMWLALPFIVLLIISIVSALGNLFKTVTGTVTRTILTPQTVSAHMRGGVEIAAYTRNISSTVTQITTSTAPNTAVIGASVVASGVTGEVAESAQKKSDHA
;
A
#
# COMPACT_ATOMS: atom_id res chain seq x y z
N MET A 1 -11.41 -25.36 -25.09
CA MET A 1 -10.45 -24.65 -24.22
C MET A 1 -9.07 -25.13 -24.63
N ASN A 2 -8.07 -24.27 -24.77
CA ASN A 2 -6.74 -24.70 -25.25
C ASN A 2 -5.90 -25.30 -24.11
N GLN A 3 -4.78 -25.98 -24.42
CA GLN A 3 -3.86 -26.56 -23.41
C GLN A 3 -3.48 -25.57 -22.30
N ARG A 4 -3.32 -24.28 -22.63
CA ARG A 4 -3.04 -23.20 -21.66
C ARG A 4 -4.18 -22.97 -20.67
N GLY A 5 -5.41 -22.93 -21.18
CA GLY A 5 -6.60 -22.73 -20.36
C GLY A 5 -6.84 -23.89 -19.39
N TYR A 6 -6.51 -25.13 -19.81
CA TYR A 6 -6.57 -26.28 -18.92
C TYR A 6 -5.55 -26.20 -17.79
N LEU A 7 -4.35 -25.68 -18.04
CA LEU A 7 -3.34 -25.46 -17.00
C LEU A 7 -3.80 -24.43 -15.95
N TYR A 8 -4.37 -23.31 -16.39
CA TYR A 8 -4.92 -22.30 -15.46
C TYR A 8 -6.10 -22.86 -14.67
N LEU A 9 -6.98 -23.62 -15.33
CA LEU A 9 -8.12 -24.24 -14.67
C LEU A 9 -7.65 -25.30 -13.66
N SER A 10 -6.63 -26.10 -13.96
CA SER A 10 -6.12 -27.09 -13.02
C SER A 10 -5.52 -26.43 -11.77
N LEU A 11 -4.86 -25.28 -11.92
CA LEU A 11 -4.37 -24.51 -10.77
C LEU A 11 -5.53 -23.96 -9.93
N MET A 12 -6.57 -23.40 -10.55
CA MET A 12 -7.76 -22.94 -9.83
C MET A 12 -8.47 -24.10 -9.12
N VAL A 13 -8.69 -25.22 -9.82
CA VAL A 13 -9.34 -26.39 -9.26
C VAL A 13 -8.52 -26.97 -8.10
N ALA A 14 -7.19 -27.00 -8.19
CA ALA A 14 -6.35 -27.42 -7.06
C ALA A 14 -6.55 -26.54 -5.83
N VAL A 15 -6.59 -25.22 -5.98
CA VAL A 15 -6.88 -24.30 -4.87
C VAL A 15 -8.30 -24.52 -4.32
N GLY A 16 -9.29 -24.66 -5.21
CA GLY A 16 -10.66 -24.97 -4.83
C GLY A 16 -10.77 -26.27 -4.03
N ILE A 17 -10.21 -27.37 -4.54
CA ILE A 17 -10.21 -28.67 -3.85
C ILE A 17 -9.57 -28.55 -2.47
N LEU A 18 -8.40 -27.90 -2.36
CA LEU A 18 -7.75 -27.70 -1.06
C LEU A 18 -8.65 -26.90 -0.10
N SER A 19 -9.31 -25.84 -0.58
CA SER A 19 -10.17 -24.99 0.25
C SER A 19 -11.50 -25.66 0.64
N PHE A 20 -12.09 -26.46 -0.25
CA PHE A 20 -13.37 -27.14 0.00
C PHE A 20 -13.21 -28.48 0.74
N SER A 21 -12.03 -29.10 0.70
CA SER A 21 -11.75 -30.35 1.43
C SER A 21 -11.44 -30.13 2.92
N LEU A 22 -11.01 -28.92 3.28
CA LEU A 22 -10.74 -28.54 4.66
C LEU A 22 -12.04 -28.19 5.42
N PRO A 23 -12.07 -28.28 6.76
CA PRO A 23 -13.17 -27.75 7.57
C PRO A 23 -13.48 -26.27 7.26
N SER A 24 -14.72 -25.84 7.50
CA SER A 24 -15.20 -24.48 7.18
C SER A 24 -14.33 -23.37 7.81
N GLU A 25 -13.87 -23.59 9.04
CA GLU A 25 -12.97 -22.68 9.78
C GLU A 25 -11.61 -22.46 9.09
N THR A 26 -11.13 -23.47 8.37
CA THR A 26 -9.80 -23.47 7.74
C THR A 26 -9.86 -23.37 6.21
N ALA A 27 -11.05 -23.13 5.65
CA ALA A 27 -11.29 -23.03 4.21
C ALA A 27 -10.39 -21.99 3.50
N MET A 28 -9.95 -20.96 4.24
CA MET A 28 -9.07 -19.91 3.73
C MET A 28 -7.56 -20.24 3.82
N PHE A 29 -7.16 -21.31 4.52
CA PHE A 29 -5.74 -21.63 4.74
C PHE A 29 -4.94 -21.86 3.45
N PRO A 30 -5.49 -22.43 2.36
CA PRO A 30 -4.76 -22.54 1.10
C PRO A 30 -4.29 -21.20 0.54
N LEU A 31 -4.93 -20.08 0.91
CA LEU A 31 -4.49 -18.74 0.53
C LEU A 31 -3.10 -18.40 1.09
N LEU A 32 -2.69 -18.98 2.22
CA LEU A 32 -1.35 -18.82 2.78
C LEU A 32 -0.25 -19.37 1.86
N ILE A 33 -0.59 -20.31 0.97
CA ILE A 33 0.33 -20.85 -0.05
C ILE A 33 0.15 -20.07 -1.36
N VAL A 34 -1.09 -19.76 -1.75
CA VAL A 34 -1.38 -19.07 -3.01
C VAL A 34 -0.78 -17.66 -3.04
N TRP A 35 -0.82 -16.92 -1.92
CA TRP A 35 -0.24 -15.58 -1.83
C TRP A 35 1.27 -15.55 -2.08
N PRO A 36 2.12 -16.30 -1.34
CA PRO A 36 3.56 -16.27 -1.58
C PRO A 36 3.94 -16.84 -2.95
N VAL A 37 3.25 -17.87 -3.45
CA VAL A 37 3.49 -18.39 -4.81
C VAL A 37 3.15 -17.34 -5.86
N GLY A 38 1.99 -16.67 -5.72
CA GLY A 38 1.58 -15.58 -6.60
C GLY A 38 2.55 -14.40 -6.54
N LEU A 39 3.00 -14.04 -5.35
CA LEU A 39 3.94 -12.93 -5.13
C LEU A 39 5.33 -13.27 -5.69
N GLY A 40 5.80 -14.51 -5.50
CA GLY A 40 7.03 -15.00 -6.09
C GLY A 40 7.01 -14.95 -7.62
N TYR A 41 5.90 -15.36 -8.23
CA TYR A 41 5.74 -15.28 -9.68
C TYR A 41 5.66 -13.83 -10.19
N PHE A 42 4.97 -12.95 -9.45
CA PHE A 42 4.93 -11.52 -9.75
C PHE A 42 6.34 -10.88 -9.72
N ILE A 43 7.12 -11.18 -8.68
CA ILE A 43 8.52 -10.72 -8.56
C ILE A 43 9.37 -11.27 -9.71
N TYR A 44 9.30 -12.58 -9.97
CA TYR A 44 10.00 -13.22 -11.10
C TYR A 44 9.69 -12.51 -12.43
N TYR A 45 8.42 -12.17 -12.67
CA TYR A 45 8.01 -11.50 -13.89
C TYR A 45 8.59 -10.08 -14.02
N ILE A 46 8.68 -9.33 -12.92
CA ILE A 46 9.29 -7.99 -12.89
C ILE A 46 10.77 -8.05 -13.29
N PHE A 47 11.53 -9.00 -12.75
CA PHE A 47 12.94 -9.17 -13.10
C PHE A 47 13.11 -9.63 -14.54
N HIS A 48 12.28 -10.56 -14.99
CA HIS A 48 12.39 -11.12 -16.34
C HIS A 48 12.04 -10.13 -17.46
N LYS A 49 11.23 -9.11 -17.17
CA LYS A 49 10.78 -8.09 -18.15
C LYS A 49 11.51 -6.75 -18.01
N ASP A 50 12.59 -6.69 -17.22
CA ASP A 50 13.36 -5.49 -16.95
C ASP A 50 12.56 -4.29 -16.38
N LEU A 51 11.36 -4.55 -15.86
CA LEU A 51 10.46 -3.55 -15.29
C LEU A 51 11.00 -2.97 -13.97
N HIS A 52 11.99 -3.64 -13.36
CA HIS A 52 12.66 -3.18 -12.14
C HIS A 52 13.31 -1.80 -12.31
N HIS A 53 13.77 -1.44 -13.51
CA HIS A 53 14.32 -0.10 -13.78
C HIS A 53 13.29 1.00 -13.54
N GLY A 54 12.00 0.75 -13.82
CA GLY A 54 10.91 1.68 -13.52
C GLY A 54 10.72 1.89 -12.02
N ILE A 55 10.78 0.79 -11.25
CA ILE A 55 10.69 0.82 -9.78
C ILE A 55 11.85 1.59 -9.18
N PHE A 56 13.08 1.28 -9.59
CA PHE A 56 14.27 1.96 -9.08
C PHE A 56 14.27 3.46 -9.41
N LYS A 57 13.83 3.85 -10.62
CA LYS A 57 13.67 5.26 -10.98
C LYS A 57 12.64 5.97 -10.11
N ALA A 58 11.48 5.34 -9.86
CA ALA A 58 10.46 5.90 -8.98
C ALA A 58 10.94 6.04 -7.52
N LEU A 59 11.67 5.03 -7.03
CA LEU A 59 12.27 5.05 -5.70
C LEU A 59 13.31 6.17 -5.57
N LEU A 60 14.22 6.28 -6.54
CA LEU A 60 15.25 7.32 -6.58
C LEU A 60 14.65 8.73 -6.67
N LEU A 61 13.61 8.91 -7.51
CA LEU A 61 12.86 10.16 -7.59
C LEU A 61 12.25 10.54 -6.24
N SER A 62 11.74 9.57 -5.51
CA SER A 62 11.12 9.80 -4.19
C SER A 62 12.14 10.22 -3.14
N PHE A 63 13.33 9.63 -3.16
CA PHE A 63 14.45 10.09 -2.34
C PHE A 63 14.89 11.51 -2.71
N ALA A 64 14.98 11.83 -4.01
CA ALA A 64 15.35 13.17 -4.47
C ALA A 64 14.32 14.23 -4.03
N ILE A 65 13.02 13.91 -4.09
CA ILE A 65 11.96 14.82 -3.64
C ILE A 65 11.95 14.96 -2.12
N LEU A 66 12.25 13.88 -1.38
CA LEU A 66 12.43 13.95 0.07
C LEU A 66 13.62 14.85 0.45
N ALA A 67 14.72 14.80 -0.31
CA ALA A 67 15.86 15.70 -0.12
C ALA A 67 15.49 17.17 -0.41
N LEU A 68 14.68 17.43 -1.44
CA LEU A 68 14.17 18.77 -1.76
C LEU A 68 13.21 19.33 -0.71
N ALA A 69 12.54 18.46 0.06
CA ALA A 69 11.62 18.85 1.12
C ALA A 69 12.29 19.61 2.28
N PHE A 70 13.62 19.58 2.39
CA PHE A 70 14.36 20.33 3.41
C PHE A 70 14.35 21.85 3.18
N ILE A 71 13.97 22.32 1.99
CA ILE A 71 13.85 23.75 1.70
C ILE A 71 12.54 24.27 2.33
N PRO A 72 12.59 25.18 3.32
CA PRO A 72 11.39 25.68 3.97
C PRO A 72 10.46 26.39 2.97
N VAL A 73 9.14 26.25 3.17
CA VAL A 73 8.03 26.76 2.33
C VAL A 73 7.92 26.10 0.94
N VAL A 74 8.96 26.14 0.11
CA VAL A 74 8.92 25.60 -1.27
C VAL A 74 8.89 24.07 -1.27
N GLY A 75 9.67 23.43 -0.39
CA GLY A 75 9.71 21.97 -0.26
C GLY A 75 8.35 21.38 0.11
N TRP A 76 7.55 22.08 0.92
CA TRP A 76 6.21 21.66 1.36
C TRP A 76 5.21 21.56 0.20
N LEU A 77 5.18 22.57 -0.67
CA LEU A 77 4.29 22.58 -1.83
C LEU A 77 4.65 21.47 -2.83
N ILE A 78 5.94 21.23 -3.03
CA ILE A 78 6.44 20.15 -3.88
C ILE A 78 6.07 18.78 -3.30
N LEU A 79 6.22 18.60 -1.99
CA LEU A 79 5.89 17.34 -1.30
C LEU A 79 4.38 17.05 -1.37
N LEU A 80 3.54 18.06 -1.15
CA LEU A 80 2.08 17.94 -1.29
C LEU A 80 1.70 17.53 -2.72
N GLY A 81 2.25 18.22 -3.73
CA GLY A 81 2.04 17.89 -5.14
C GLY A 81 2.51 16.47 -5.49
N PHE A 82 3.65 16.05 -4.94
CA PHE A 82 4.18 14.69 -5.14
C PHE A 82 3.27 13.63 -4.51
N VAL A 83 2.77 13.84 -3.29
CA VAL A 83 1.83 12.92 -2.65
C VAL A 83 0.55 12.78 -3.48
N ILE A 84 -0.02 13.90 -3.93
CA ILE A 84 -1.22 13.90 -4.78
C ILE A 84 -0.95 13.18 -6.11
N TYR A 85 0.21 13.41 -6.73
CA TYR A 85 0.63 12.72 -7.95
C TYR A 85 0.70 11.19 -7.75
N ASN A 86 1.37 10.74 -6.69
CA ASN A 86 1.48 9.31 -6.37
C ASN A 86 0.12 8.70 -6.03
N LEU A 87 -0.76 9.44 -5.35
CA LEU A 87 -2.12 9.01 -5.07
C LEU A 87 -2.92 8.84 -6.36
N LYS A 88 -2.86 9.81 -7.27
CA LYS A 88 -3.54 9.75 -8.57
C LYS A 88 -3.05 8.57 -9.42
N ARG A 89 -1.73 8.35 -9.48
CA ARG A 89 -1.13 7.23 -10.24
C ARG A 89 -1.50 5.86 -9.64
N THR A 90 -1.50 5.77 -8.32
CA THR A 90 -1.95 4.57 -7.59
C THR A 90 -3.43 4.27 -7.85
N LEU A 91 -4.29 5.28 -7.80
CA LEU A 91 -5.73 5.13 -8.14
C LEU A 91 -5.95 4.75 -9.61
N GLY A 92 -5.14 5.27 -10.54
CA GLY A 92 -5.16 4.85 -11.95
C GLY A 92 -4.79 3.36 -12.11
N SER A 93 -3.74 2.92 -11.43
CA SER A 93 -3.32 1.50 -11.41
C SER A 93 -4.41 0.60 -10.82
N LEU A 94 -5.12 1.06 -9.79
CA LEU A 94 -6.25 0.36 -9.19
C LEU A 94 -7.42 0.21 -10.16
N LYS A 95 -7.72 1.26 -10.95
CA LYS A 95 -8.78 1.21 -11.96
C LYS A 95 -8.49 0.15 -13.03
N ASN A 96 -7.23 -0.02 -13.42
CA ASN A 96 -6.82 -1.04 -14.39
C ASN A 96 -6.93 -2.46 -13.80
N LEU A 97 -6.80 -2.63 -12.48
CA LEU A 97 -6.97 -3.90 -11.77
C LEU A 97 -8.43 -4.23 -11.42
N TRP A 98 -9.36 -3.30 -11.65
CA TRP A 98 -10.78 -3.46 -11.34
C TRP A 98 -11.44 -4.74 -11.86
N PRO A 99 -11.23 -5.19 -13.12
CA PRO A 99 -11.83 -6.42 -13.61
C PRO A 99 -11.32 -7.65 -12.85
N ASP A 100 -10.04 -7.69 -12.52
CA ASP A 100 -9.42 -8.80 -11.78
C ASP A 100 -9.82 -8.76 -10.29
N LEU A 101 -10.04 -7.56 -9.73
CA LEU A 101 -10.57 -7.37 -8.39
C LEU A 101 -11.98 -7.95 -8.23
N LYS A 102 -12.89 -7.74 -9.19
CA LYS A 102 -14.25 -8.30 -9.09
C LYS A 102 -14.24 -9.81 -8.97
N LEU A 103 -13.39 -10.46 -9.76
CA LEU A 103 -13.24 -11.91 -9.73
C LEU A 103 -12.56 -12.38 -8.47
N SER A 104 -11.52 -11.68 -8.00
CA SER A 104 -10.95 -11.92 -6.68
C SER A 104 -12.04 -11.82 -5.60
N LEU A 105 -12.89 -10.80 -5.61
CA LEU A 105 -13.96 -10.65 -4.61
C LEU A 105 -14.94 -11.83 -4.62
N ILE A 106 -15.25 -12.39 -5.80
CA ILE A 106 -16.09 -13.59 -5.91
C ILE A 106 -15.39 -14.79 -5.26
N PHE A 107 -14.12 -15.07 -5.59
CA PHE A 107 -13.40 -16.23 -5.05
C PHE A 107 -13.22 -16.14 -3.53
N TYR A 108 -12.76 -14.98 -3.04
CA TYR A 108 -12.61 -14.75 -1.61
C TYR A 108 -13.96 -14.73 -0.90
N GLY A 109 -14.99 -14.15 -1.54
CA GLY A 109 -16.35 -14.13 -1.03
C GLY A 109 -16.92 -15.54 -0.86
N VAL A 110 -16.66 -16.46 -1.79
CA VAL A 110 -17.07 -17.88 -1.66
C VAL A 110 -16.40 -18.52 -0.45
N PHE A 111 -15.09 -18.35 -0.28
CA PHE A 111 -14.39 -18.93 0.87
C PHE A 111 -14.80 -18.28 2.20
N LEU A 112 -14.97 -16.96 2.22
CA LEU A 112 -15.41 -16.21 3.39
C LEU A 112 -16.85 -16.57 3.78
N CYS A 113 -17.75 -16.70 2.80
CA CYS A 113 -19.13 -17.11 3.03
C CYS A 113 -19.19 -18.52 3.63
N ARG A 114 -18.35 -19.45 3.13
CA ARG A 114 -18.20 -20.78 3.72
C ARG A 114 -17.73 -20.72 5.18
N THR A 115 -16.73 -19.89 5.49
CA THR A 115 -16.19 -19.77 6.85
C THR A 115 -17.15 -19.08 7.82
N ILE A 116 -17.86 -18.03 7.39
CA ILE A 116 -18.79 -17.27 8.26
C ILE A 116 -20.09 -18.03 8.50
N LEU A 117 -20.62 -18.72 7.49
CA LEU A 117 -21.85 -19.50 7.61
C LEU A 117 -21.61 -20.93 8.09
N GLU A 118 -20.36 -21.27 8.42
CA GLU A 118 -19.95 -22.59 8.92
C GLU A 118 -20.42 -23.77 8.04
N ILE A 119 -20.48 -23.56 6.71
CA ILE A 119 -21.03 -24.56 5.77
C ILE A 119 -20.07 -25.74 5.65
N GLU A 120 -20.50 -26.88 6.20
CA GLU A 120 -19.78 -28.14 6.15
C GLU A 120 -20.13 -28.96 4.91
N VAL A 121 -19.39 -30.06 4.71
CA VAL A 121 -19.62 -30.98 3.58
C VAL A 121 -20.96 -31.71 3.71
N ASP A 122 -21.45 -31.87 4.94
CA ASP A 122 -22.72 -32.54 5.26
C ASP A 122 -23.92 -31.70 4.79
N ASP A 123 -23.78 -30.37 4.73
CA ASP A 123 -24.78 -29.46 4.18
C ASP A 123 -24.69 -29.41 2.64
N LEU A 124 -25.17 -30.49 2.01
CA LEU A 124 -24.99 -30.75 0.58
C LEU A 124 -25.44 -29.58 -0.33
N ALA A 125 -26.60 -28.98 -0.05
CA ALA A 125 -27.17 -27.92 -0.89
C ALA A 125 -26.34 -26.62 -0.90
N PRO A 126 -26.06 -25.96 0.24
CA PRO A 126 -25.24 -24.75 0.26
C PRO A 126 -23.78 -25.03 -0.13
N PHE A 127 -23.23 -26.19 0.23
CA PHE A 127 -21.90 -26.60 -0.19
C PHE A 127 -21.79 -26.71 -1.71
N ALA A 128 -22.71 -27.46 -2.34
CA ALA A 128 -22.73 -27.63 -3.79
C ALA A 128 -22.96 -26.30 -4.53
N ALA A 129 -23.79 -25.41 -3.98
CA ALA A 129 -24.01 -24.07 -4.54
C ALA A 129 -22.71 -23.25 -4.57
N LEU A 130 -21.97 -23.17 -3.45
CA LEU A 130 -20.70 -22.45 -3.36
C LEU A 130 -19.62 -23.06 -4.27
N ALA A 131 -19.50 -24.39 -4.28
CA ALA A 131 -18.56 -25.09 -5.16
C ALA A 131 -18.88 -24.84 -6.65
N THR A 132 -20.16 -24.82 -7.01
CA THR A 132 -20.61 -24.54 -8.39
C THR A 132 -20.31 -23.10 -8.79
N ILE A 133 -20.57 -22.13 -7.90
CA ILE A 133 -20.24 -20.72 -8.14
C ILE A 133 -18.73 -20.55 -8.34
N TYR A 134 -17.92 -21.18 -7.49
CA TYR A 134 -16.46 -21.18 -7.62
C TYR A 134 -16.01 -21.73 -8.98
N LEU A 135 -16.50 -22.91 -9.35
CA LEU A 135 -16.10 -23.60 -10.57
C LEU A 135 -16.52 -22.81 -11.82
N LEU A 136 -17.76 -22.28 -11.84
CA LEU A 136 -18.24 -21.45 -12.95
C LEU A 136 -17.39 -20.18 -13.09
N ALA A 137 -17.10 -19.47 -11.99
CA ALA A 137 -16.23 -18.30 -12.01
C ALA A 137 -14.82 -18.64 -12.52
N ALA A 138 -14.25 -19.76 -12.07
CA ALA A 138 -12.95 -20.26 -12.51
C ALA A 138 -12.93 -20.58 -14.02
N VAL A 139 -13.94 -21.26 -14.54
CA VAL A 139 -14.05 -21.59 -15.97
C VAL A 139 -14.19 -20.32 -16.81
N ILE A 140 -15.05 -19.39 -16.41
CA ILE A 140 -15.25 -18.11 -17.12
C ILE A 140 -13.92 -17.32 -17.16
N TYR A 141 -13.21 -17.26 -16.04
CA TYR A 141 -11.93 -16.55 -15.97
C TYR A 141 -10.83 -17.24 -16.79
N CYS A 142 -10.68 -18.55 -16.68
CA CYS A 142 -9.68 -19.31 -17.43
C CYS A 142 -9.91 -19.24 -18.94
N ARG A 143 -11.17 -19.15 -19.39
CA ARG A 143 -11.52 -18.89 -20.79
C ARG A 143 -11.06 -17.52 -21.28
N LYS A 144 -11.06 -16.49 -20.41
CA LYS A 144 -10.47 -15.18 -20.76
C LYS A 144 -8.95 -15.25 -20.82
N LEU A 145 -8.32 -16.00 -19.92
CA LEU A 145 -6.86 -16.14 -19.86
C LEU A 145 -6.27 -16.99 -21.00
N GLN A 146 -7.06 -17.85 -21.64
CA GLN A 146 -6.54 -18.77 -22.67
C GLN A 146 -5.98 -18.06 -23.92
N VAL A 147 -6.39 -16.82 -24.17
CA VAL A 147 -5.94 -15.99 -25.30
C VAL A 147 -4.52 -15.48 -25.06
N LEU A 148 -4.12 -15.34 -23.79
CA LEU A 148 -2.83 -14.79 -23.39
C LEU A 148 -1.69 -15.83 -23.56
N PRO A 149 -0.45 -15.38 -23.83
CA PRO A 149 0.71 -16.25 -23.77
C PRO A 149 0.92 -16.76 -22.34
N TYR A 150 1.52 -17.95 -22.21
CA TYR A 150 1.67 -18.69 -20.94
C TYR A 150 2.11 -17.81 -19.76
N ARG A 151 3.10 -16.95 -19.98
CA ARG A 151 3.70 -16.13 -18.93
C ARG A 151 2.78 -15.00 -18.47
N GLU A 152 2.09 -14.37 -19.40
CA GLU A 152 1.15 -13.26 -19.13
C GLU A 152 -0.15 -13.79 -18.51
N GLY A 153 -0.61 -14.98 -18.91
CA GLY A 153 -1.75 -15.64 -18.29
C GLY A 153 -1.47 -16.05 -16.84
N LEU A 154 -0.32 -16.66 -16.56
CA LEU A 154 0.11 -16.97 -15.18
C LEU A 154 0.24 -15.70 -14.34
N LEU A 155 0.75 -14.61 -14.91
CA LEU A 155 0.87 -13.34 -14.21
C LEU A 155 -0.49 -12.76 -13.85
N LYS A 156 -1.43 -12.78 -14.79
CA LYS A 156 -2.79 -12.29 -14.56
C LYS A 156 -3.52 -13.14 -13.52
N LEU A 157 -3.27 -14.45 -13.51
CA LEU A 157 -3.72 -15.36 -12.47
C LEU A 157 -3.15 -14.98 -11.10
N SER A 158 -1.84 -14.75 -11.00
CA SER A 158 -1.19 -14.31 -9.76
C SER A 158 -1.69 -12.95 -9.29
N LEU A 159 -1.87 -11.99 -10.20
CA LEU A 159 -2.41 -10.66 -9.91
C LEU A 159 -3.84 -10.72 -9.39
N MET A 160 -4.67 -11.60 -9.95
CA MET A 160 -6.04 -11.80 -9.46
C MET A 160 -6.04 -12.27 -8.01
N TRP A 161 -5.21 -13.26 -7.66
CA TRP A 161 -5.11 -13.73 -6.28
C TRP A 161 -4.53 -12.67 -5.34
N LEU A 162 -3.62 -11.81 -5.82
CA LEU A 162 -3.01 -10.74 -5.02
C LEU A 162 -3.82 -9.43 -5.00
N ALA A 163 -4.86 -9.29 -5.83
CA ALA A 163 -5.57 -8.03 -5.99
C ALA A 163 -6.17 -7.54 -4.66
N LEU A 164 -6.85 -8.42 -3.93
CA LEU A 164 -7.48 -8.09 -2.66
C LEU A 164 -6.46 -7.72 -1.55
N PRO A 165 -5.42 -8.52 -1.26
CA PRO A 165 -4.41 -8.14 -0.28
C PRO A 165 -3.64 -6.86 -0.69
N PHE A 166 -3.36 -6.65 -1.98
CA PHE A 166 -2.73 -5.41 -2.45
C PHE A 166 -3.60 -4.18 -2.23
N ILE A 167 -4.92 -4.28 -2.43
CA ILE A 167 -5.84 -3.17 -2.18
C ILE A 167 -5.93 -2.86 -0.70
N VAL A 168 -5.99 -3.89 0.16
CA VAL A 168 -5.99 -3.69 1.61
C VAL A 168 -4.72 -2.96 2.03
N LEU A 169 -3.54 -3.40 1.57
CA LEU A 169 -2.26 -2.74 1.84
C LEU A 169 -2.22 -1.30 1.30
N LEU A 170 -2.77 -1.07 0.12
CA LEU A 170 -2.85 0.24 -0.53
C LEU A 170 -3.73 1.19 0.29
N ILE A 171 -4.91 0.75 0.74
CA ILE A 171 -5.80 1.55 1.59
C ILE A 171 -5.12 1.88 2.91
N ILE A 172 -4.51 0.89 3.58
CA ILE A 172 -3.75 1.11 4.83
C ILE A 172 -2.63 2.12 4.61
N SER A 173 -1.90 2.00 3.50
CA SER A 173 -0.81 2.92 3.15
C SER A 173 -1.32 4.34 2.92
N ILE A 174 -2.43 4.52 2.18
CA ILE A 174 -3.04 5.84 1.96
C ILE A 174 -3.51 6.44 3.27
N VAL A 175 -4.24 5.68 4.10
CA VAL A 175 -4.74 6.16 5.40
C VAL A 175 -3.58 6.55 6.31
N SER A 176 -2.51 5.75 6.34
CA SER A 176 -1.29 6.06 7.10
C SER A 176 -0.57 7.31 6.57
N ALA A 177 -0.41 7.44 5.25
CA ALA A 177 0.24 8.60 4.63
C ALA A 177 -0.56 9.89 4.86
N LEU A 178 -1.88 9.83 4.74
CA LEU A 178 -2.77 10.95 4.96
C LEU A 178 -2.79 11.35 6.44
N GLY A 179 -2.89 10.35 7.34
CA GLY A 179 -2.78 10.56 8.78
C GLY A 179 -1.46 11.23 9.17
N ASN A 180 -0.33 10.78 8.60
CA ASN A 180 0.99 11.38 8.85
C ASN A 180 1.15 12.78 8.26
N LEU A 181 0.55 13.07 7.11
CA LEU A 181 0.60 14.39 6.46
C LEU A 181 -0.16 15.46 7.26
N PHE A 182 -1.27 15.07 7.88
CA PHE A 182 -2.09 15.95 8.73
C PHE A 182 -1.70 15.91 10.21
N LYS A 183 -0.77 15.03 10.61
CA LYS A 183 -0.21 15.02 11.95
C LYS A 183 0.80 16.16 12.07
N THR A 184 0.30 17.35 12.37
CA THR A 184 1.13 18.50 12.75
C THR A 184 1.99 18.11 13.95
N VAL A 185 3.29 17.92 13.76
CA VAL A 185 4.23 17.77 14.88
C VAL A 185 4.43 19.15 15.48
N THR A 186 3.60 19.49 16.46
CA THR A 186 3.75 20.72 17.23
C THR A 186 4.94 20.53 18.17
N GLY A 187 6.13 20.96 17.74
CA GLY A 187 7.32 21.01 18.59
C GLY A 187 7.40 22.37 19.29
N THR A 188 7.36 22.38 20.61
CA THR A 188 7.73 23.56 21.39
C THR A 188 9.26 23.64 21.47
N VAL A 189 9.86 24.64 20.82
CA VAL A 189 11.28 24.96 21.00
C VAL A 189 11.35 26.07 22.04
N THR A 190 11.77 25.73 23.24
CA THR A 190 12.07 26.68 24.31
C THR A 190 13.42 27.32 24.03
N ARG A 191 13.44 28.63 23.70
CA ARG A 191 14.67 29.42 23.63
C ARG A 191 14.78 30.29 24.87
N THR A 192 15.89 30.16 25.58
CA THR A 192 16.25 31.04 26.69
C THR A 192 16.84 32.33 26.12
N ILE A 193 16.10 33.43 26.17
CA ILE A 193 16.59 34.75 25.76
C ILE A 193 17.11 35.45 27.02
N LEU A 194 18.36 35.90 26.99
CA LEU A 194 18.94 36.70 28.06
C LEU A 194 18.52 38.16 27.85
N THR A 195 17.62 38.66 28.70
CA THR A 195 17.23 40.07 28.71
C THR A 195 18.03 40.81 29.79
N PRO A 196 18.79 41.86 29.45
CA PRO A 196 19.47 42.67 30.45
C PRO A 196 18.44 43.47 31.25
N GLN A 197 18.40 43.28 32.57
CA GLN A 197 17.61 44.08 33.49
C GLN A 197 18.54 44.92 34.37
N THR A 198 18.33 46.23 34.35
CA THR A 198 19.03 47.17 35.23
C THR A 198 18.36 47.14 36.60
N VAL A 199 19.12 46.76 37.63
CA VAL A 199 18.64 46.75 39.02
C VAL A 199 19.12 48.05 39.68
N SER A 200 18.17 48.85 40.16
CA SER A 200 18.46 50.09 40.89
C SER A 200 19.18 49.79 42.21
N ALA A 201 20.00 50.77 42.66
CA ALA A 201 20.76 50.64 43.89
C ALA A 201 19.85 50.38 45.10
N HIS A 202 20.26 49.48 46.00
CA HIS A 202 19.50 49.13 47.19
C HIS A 202 20.44 48.72 48.33
N MET A 203 19.93 48.80 49.56
CA MET A 203 20.68 48.40 50.76
C MET A 203 20.41 46.93 51.08
N ARG A 204 21.46 46.13 51.36
CA ARG A 204 21.32 44.77 51.89
C ARG A 204 22.28 44.59 53.06
N GLY A 205 21.73 44.30 54.24
CA GLY A 205 22.54 44.10 55.45
C GLY A 205 23.33 45.33 55.88
N GLY A 206 22.80 46.54 55.65
CA GLY A 206 23.45 47.80 56.03
C GLY A 206 24.55 48.29 55.08
N VAL A 207 24.83 47.56 53.99
CA VAL A 207 25.78 47.96 52.95
C VAL A 207 25.04 48.36 51.68
N GLU A 208 25.43 49.48 51.09
CA GLU A 208 24.87 49.97 49.83
C GLU A 208 25.39 49.15 48.66
N ILE A 209 24.48 48.58 47.89
CA ILE A 209 24.79 47.87 46.65
C ILE A 209 24.43 48.81 45.50
N ALA A 210 25.46 49.29 44.80
CA ALA A 210 25.32 50.14 43.63
C ALA A 210 24.48 49.48 42.52
N ALA A 211 23.87 50.30 41.67
CA ALA A 211 23.06 49.81 40.56
C ALA A 211 23.90 48.91 39.64
N TYR A 212 23.41 47.72 39.34
CA TYR A 212 24.10 46.77 38.47
C TYR A 212 23.12 46.20 37.44
N THR A 213 23.64 45.87 36.26
CA THR A 213 22.85 45.19 35.22
C THR A 213 22.99 43.69 35.41
N ARG A 214 21.89 42.97 35.56
CA ARG A 214 21.87 41.52 35.60
C ARG A 214 21.14 41.00 34.37
N ASN A 215 21.74 40.03 33.69
CA ASN A 215 21.05 39.29 32.63
C ASN A 215 20.08 38.31 33.28
N ILE A 216 18.79 38.50 33.04
CA ILE A 216 17.76 37.55 33.45
C ILE A 216 17.44 36.66 32.26
N SER A 217 17.57 35.36 32.45
CA SER A 217 17.15 34.35 31.48
C SER A 217 15.62 34.28 31.45
N SER A 218 15.00 34.78 30.38
CA SER A 218 13.57 34.58 30.12
C SER A 218 13.41 33.40 29.16
N THR A 219 12.67 32.38 29.59
CA THR A 219 12.35 31.23 28.74
C THR A 219 11.19 31.62 27.82
N VAL A 220 11.49 31.95 26.56
CA VAL A 220 10.45 32.22 25.56
C VAL A 220 10.12 30.90 24.86
N THR A 221 8.93 30.39 25.13
CA THR A 221 8.38 29.21 24.44
C THR A 221 7.97 29.62 23.03
N GLN A 222 8.81 29.32 22.04
CA GLN A 222 8.48 29.52 20.64
C GLN A 222 7.81 28.24 20.13
N ILE A 223 6.54 28.35 19.70
CA ILE A 223 5.85 27.25 19.03
C ILE A 223 6.41 27.20 17.61
N THR A 224 7.32 26.27 17.35
CA THR A 224 7.83 26.02 16.01
C THR A 224 7.03 24.87 15.42
N THR A 225 6.12 25.19 14.50
CA THR A 225 5.39 24.20 13.72
C THR A 225 6.36 23.58 12.71
N SER A 226 7.02 22.50 13.12
CA SER A 226 7.89 21.70 12.25
C SER A 226 7.12 20.46 11.87
N THR A 227 6.53 20.45 10.69
CA THR A 227 6.04 19.20 10.12
C THR A 227 7.26 18.35 9.73
N ALA A 228 7.53 17.28 10.47
CA ALA A 228 8.63 16.38 10.12
C ALA A 228 8.24 15.61 8.85
N PRO A 229 9.08 15.56 7.80
CA PRO A 229 8.84 14.72 6.63
C PRO A 229 9.02 13.26 7.06
N ASN A 230 7.95 12.65 7.55
CA ASN A 230 7.99 11.29 8.06
C ASN A 230 8.06 10.29 6.90
N THR A 231 8.63 9.11 7.19
CA THR A 231 8.94 7.95 6.33
C THR A 231 7.82 7.41 5.42
N ALA A 232 6.61 7.99 5.46
CA ALA A 232 5.47 7.64 4.63
C ALA A 232 5.68 7.86 3.12
N VAL A 233 6.59 8.77 2.73
CA VAL A 233 6.91 9.06 1.32
C VAL A 233 7.61 7.89 0.63
N ILE A 234 8.38 7.09 1.39
CA ILE A 234 9.17 5.97 0.85
C ILE A 234 8.27 4.73 0.62
N GLY A 235 7.28 4.48 1.50
CA GLY A 235 6.33 3.38 1.31
C GLY A 235 5.34 3.63 0.16
N ALA A 236 4.85 4.87 0.01
CA ALA A 236 3.90 5.24 -1.04
C ALA A 236 4.50 5.21 -2.45
N SER A 237 5.81 5.47 -2.59
CA SER A 237 6.50 5.53 -3.88
C SER A 237 6.78 4.18 -4.52
N VAL A 238 7.02 3.15 -3.70
CA VAL A 238 7.17 1.76 -4.19
C VAL A 238 5.83 1.27 -4.76
N VAL A 239 4.72 1.58 -4.10
CA VAL A 239 3.36 1.22 -4.54
C VAL A 239 2.91 2.09 -5.73
N ALA A 240 3.24 3.38 -5.74
CA ALA A 240 2.91 4.31 -6.82
C ALA A 240 3.86 4.24 -8.03
N SER A 241 4.89 3.39 -7.99
CA SER A 241 5.76 3.11 -9.13
C SER A 241 5.02 2.58 -10.35
N GLY A 242 3.73 2.22 -10.20
CA GLY A 242 2.84 1.88 -11.30
C GLY A 242 3.08 0.49 -11.87
N VAL A 243 4.06 -0.26 -11.36
CA VAL A 243 4.42 -1.56 -11.93
C VAL A 243 3.27 -2.55 -11.91
N THR A 244 2.43 -2.56 -10.87
CA THR A 244 1.23 -3.40 -10.85
C THR A 244 0.22 -3.02 -11.95
N GLY A 245 0.05 -1.72 -12.22
CA GLY A 245 -0.84 -1.20 -13.25
C GLY A 245 -0.27 -1.32 -14.67
N GLU A 246 1.02 -1.05 -14.86
CA GLU A 246 1.76 -1.18 -16.12
C GLU A 246 1.90 -2.66 -16.52
N VAL A 247 2.06 -3.56 -15.54
CA VAL A 247 2.05 -5.00 -15.76
C VAL A 247 0.65 -5.50 -16.13
N ALA A 248 -0.40 -5.02 -15.46
CA ALA A 248 -1.77 -5.35 -15.82
C ALA A 248 -2.16 -4.78 -17.21
N GLU A 249 -1.76 -3.56 -17.51
CA GLU A 249 -2.04 -2.87 -18.78
C GLU A 249 -1.26 -3.47 -19.95
N SER A 250 0.00 -3.87 -19.75
CA SER A 250 0.78 -4.58 -20.78
C SER A 250 0.21 -5.98 -21.08
N ALA A 251 -0.35 -6.66 -20.08
CA ALA A 251 -1.08 -7.91 -20.29
C ALA A 251 -2.46 -7.70 -20.94
N GLN A 252 -3.15 -6.59 -20.65
CA GLN A 252 -4.47 -6.29 -21.19
C GLN A 252 -4.41 -5.78 -22.64
N LYS A 253 -3.45 -4.90 -22.97
CA LYS A 253 -3.26 -4.36 -24.31
C LYS A 253 -2.90 -5.42 -25.36
N LYS A 254 -2.27 -6.51 -24.95
CA LYS A 254 -2.05 -7.69 -25.81
C LYS A 254 -3.28 -8.58 -25.98
N SER A 255 -4.23 -8.51 -25.05
CA SER A 255 -5.51 -9.23 -25.14
C SER A 255 -6.52 -8.53 -26.06
N ASP A 256 -6.43 -7.21 -26.22
CA ASP A 256 -7.35 -6.42 -27.06
C ASP A 256 -6.90 -6.36 -28.54
N HIS A 257 -5.68 -6.81 -28.83
CA HIS A 257 -5.09 -6.86 -30.18
C HIS A 257 -4.91 -8.30 -30.73
N ALA A 258 -5.45 -9.31 -30.05
CA ALA A 258 -5.46 -10.71 -30.46
C ALA A 258 -6.90 -11.20 -30.61
#